data_AF-A0A9X2AUV8-F1
#
_entry.id   AF-A0A9X2AUV8-F1
#
_cell.length_a   1.000
_cell.length_b   1.000
_cell.length_c   1.000
_cell.angle_alpha   90.00
_cell.angle_beta   90.00
_cell.angle_gamma   90.00
#
_symmetry.space_group_name_H-M   'P 1'
#
loop_
_entity.id
_entity.type
_entity.pdbx_description
1 polymer ?
#
loop_
_entity_poly.entity_id
_entity_poly.type
_entity_poly.pdbx_seq_one_letter_code
_entity_poly.pdbx_strand_id
1 'polypeptide(L)'
;MKIQLIAVGTKMPKWVEEGFQEYRRRFPHDMPLELVEITAGKRGKNADIARILQKEGEAMLAAVPKGNRIVTLDIPGKKWDTPELAQQLENWKLDGRDVSILIGGPEGLAPACKAAADQSWSLSALTLPHPLVRIVMAESLYRAWSITANHPYHRE
;
A
#
# COMPACT_ATOMS: atom_id res chain seq x y z
N MET A 1 -2.20 1.52 -16.28
CA MET A 1 -1.62 2.02 -15.01
C MET A 1 -1.45 0.85 -14.09
N LYS A 2 -0.26 0.60 -13.57
CA LYS A 2 0.00 -0.43 -12.56
C LYS A 2 -0.09 0.14 -11.14
N ILE A 3 -0.53 -0.70 -10.20
CA ILE A 3 -0.44 -0.42 -8.76
C ILE A 3 0.58 -1.37 -8.14
N GLN A 4 1.55 -0.83 -7.41
CA GLN A 4 2.59 -1.57 -6.72
C GLN A 4 2.49 -1.30 -5.22
N LEU A 5 2.27 -2.33 -4.42
CA LEU A 5 2.42 -2.25 -2.97
C LEU A 5 3.88 -2.49 -2.60
N ILE A 6 4.50 -1.56 -1.89
CA ILE A 6 5.85 -1.70 -1.34
C ILE A 6 5.70 -1.79 0.17
N ALA A 7 5.93 -2.99 0.74
CA ALA A 7 5.53 -3.31 2.10
C ALA A 7 6.67 -3.94 2.90
N VAL A 8 6.92 -3.46 4.12
CA VAL A 8 7.94 -4.05 5.02
C VAL A 8 7.52 -5.46 5.48
N GLY A 9 8.47 -6.38 5.66
CA GLY A 9 8.23 -7.77 6.07
C GLY A 9 8.08 -8.75 4.90
N THR A 10 8.62 -9.96 5.06
CA THR A 10 8.71 -10.99 4.01
C THR A 10 8.16 -12.35 4.43
N LYS A 11 7.62 -12.44 5.66
CA LYS A 11 7.19 -13.70 6.28
C LYS A 11 5.77 -13.56 6.78
N MET A 12 4.84 -13.40 5.85
CA MET A 12 3.43 -13.33 6.19
C MET A 12 2.91 -14.75 6.54
N PRO A 13 1.95 -14.87 7.47
CA PRO A 13 1.24 -16.13 7.66
C PRO A 13 0.55 -16.56 6.35
N LYS A 14 0.45 -17.87 6.12
CA LYS A 14 -0.17 -18.42 4.90
C LYS A 14 -1.57 -17.86 4.61
N TRP A 15 -2.41 -17.70 5.62
CA TRP A 15 -3.75 -17.13 5.46
C TRP A 15 -3.74 -15.67 4.96
N VAL A 16 -2.69 -14.92 5.25
CA VAL A 16 -2.51 -13.53 4.77
C VAL A 16 -2.10 -13.53 3.31
N GLU A 17 -1.16 -14.41 2.95
CA GLU A 17 -0.73 -14.57 1.56
C GLU A 17 -1.92 -15.01 0.69
N GLU A 18 -2.68 -16.00 1.13
CA GLU A 18 -3.88 -16.47 0.44
C GLU A 18 -4.94 -15.37 0.34
N GLY A 19 -5.23 -14.65 1.43
CA GLY A 19 -6.18 -13.54 1.42
C GLY A 19 -5.75 -12.40 0.48
N PHE A 20 -4.46 -12.07 0.45
CA PHE A 20 -3.93 -11.07 -0.50
C PHE A 20 -4.04 -11.56 -1.95
N GLN A 21 -3.61 -12.79 -2.23
CA GLN A 21 -3.67 -13.36 -3.59
C GLN A 21 -5.11 -13.49 -4.11
N GLU A 22 -6.06 -13.76 -3.21
CA GLU A 22 -7.49 -13.87 -3.53
C GLU A 22 -8.05 -12.59 -4.16
N TYR A 23 -7.60 -11.43 -3.71
CA TYR A 23 -7.98 -10.14 -4.30
C TYR A 23 -7.06 -9.73 -5.45
N ARG A 24 -5.75 -9.93 -5.31
CA ARG A 24 -4.76 -9.60 -6.35
C ARG A 24 -5.09 -10.24 -7.69
N ARG A 25 -5.48 -11.52 -7.70
CA ARG A 25 -5.82 -12.26 -8.93
C ARG A 25 -7.07 -11.75 -9.66
N ARG A 26 -7.87 -10.88 -9.03
CA ARG A 26 -9.10 -10.33 -9.61
C ARG A 26 -8.85 -9.03 -10.37
N PHE A 27 -7.69 -8.39 -10.18
CA PHE A 27 -7.33 -7.19 -10.92
C PHE A 27 -7.23 -7.49 -12.42
N PRO A 28 -7.72 -6.61 -13.29
CA PRO A 28 -7.64 -6.80 -14.73
C PRO A 28 -6.20 -6.60 -15.24
N HIS A 29 -5.94 -7.09 -16.46
CA HIS A 29 -4.61 -7.01 -17.08
C HIS A 29 -4.12 -5.58 -17.33
N ASP A 30 -5.01 -4.61 -17.51
CA ASP A 30 -4.70 -3.20 -17.75
C ASP A 30 -4.45 -2.40 -16.45
N MET A 31 -4.73 -3.02 -15.29
CA MET A 31 -4.48 -2.45 -13.97
C MET A 31 -3.93 -3.48 -12.97
N PRO A 32 -2.73 -4.05 -13.22
CA PRO A 32 -2.18 -5.10 -12.36
C PRO A 32 -1.84 -4.59 -10.96
N LEU A 33 -2.05 -5.44 -9.95
CA LEU A 33 -1.57 -5.25 -8.58
C LEU A 33 -0.32 -6.09 -8.33
N GLU A 34 0.80 -5.42 -8.04
CA GLU A 34 2.08 -6.04 -7.69
C GLU A 34 2.40 -5.83 -6.20
N LEU A 35 3.19 -6.74 -5.63
CA LEU A 35 3.71 -6.64 -4.27
C LEU A 35 5.24 -6.74 -4.31
N VAL A 36 5.90 -5.77 -3.68
CA VAL A 36 7.33 -5.76 -3.40
C VAL A 36 7.51 -5.77 -1.90
N GLU A 37 8.23 -6.76 -1.40
CA GLU A 37 8.49 -6.90 0.02
C GLU A 37 9.87 -6.33 0.38
N ILE A 38 9.89 -5.50 1.41
CA ILE A 38 11.11 -4.94 1.99
C ILE A 38 11.49 -5.75 3.22
N THR A 39 12.75 -6.19 3.31
CA THR A 39 13.20 -6.96 4.47
C THR A 39 13.14 -6.12 5.73
N ALA A 40 12.40 -6.59 6.74
CA ALA A 40 12.29 -5.92 8.02
C ALA A 40 13.63 -5.97 8.79
N GLY A 41 14.04 -4.84 9.36
CA GLY A 41 15.21 -4.77 10.23
C GLY A 41 15.03 -5.58 11.52
N LYS A 42 16.11 -6.18 12.02
CA LYS A 42 16.07 -6.95 13.27
C LYS A 42 15.94 -6.04 14.48
N ARG A 43 14.85 -6.19 15.23
CA ARG A 43 14.54 -5.41 16.45
C ARG A 43 14.94 -6.23 17.69
N GLY A 44 16.22 -6.11 18.08
CA GLY A 44 16.76 -6.70 19.32
C GLY A 44 16.76 -5.74 20.51
N LYS A 45 17.22 -6.20 21.68
CA LYS A 45 17.18 -5.43 22.95
C LYS A 45 17.85 -4.05 22.90
N ASN A 46 18.90 -3.88 22.10
CA ASN A 46 19.64 -2.63 21.93
C ASN A 46 19.57 -2.10 20.49
N ALA A 47 18.49 -2.43 19.77
CA ALA A 47 18.33 -2.02 18.40
C ALA A 47 18.09 -0.51 18.29
N ASP A 48 18.83 0.13 17.39
CA ASP A 48 18.59 1.51 16.98
C ASP A 48 17.39 1.54 16.03
N ILE A 49 16.21 1.79 16.60
CA ILE A 49 14.94 1.82 15.88
C ILE A 49 14.93 2.92 14.81
N ALA A 50 15.54 4.08 15.08
CA ALA A 50 15.60 5.18 14.13
C ALA A 50 16.42 4.79 12.89
N ARG A 51 17.57 4.13 13.10
CA ARG A 51 18.40 3.62 12.01
C ARG A 51 17.72 2.48 11.24
N ILE A 52 16.98 1.61 11.92
CA ILE A 52 16.20 0.54 11.26
C ILE A 52 15.14 1.17 10.36
N LEU A 53 14.35 2.10 10.89
CA LEU A 53 13.30 2.79 10.15
C LEU A 53 13.87 3.54 8.94
N GLN A 54 15.02 4.21 9.11
CA GLN A 54 15.71 4.88 8.01
C GLN A 54 16.09 3.89 6.89
N LYS A 55 16.72 2.77 7.23
CA LYS A 55 17.12 1.75 6.24
C LYS A 55 15.92 1.11 5.54
N GLU A 56 14.84 0.85 6.27
CA GLU A 56 13.58 0.37 5.69
C GLU A 56 13.02 1.41 4.70
N GLY A 57 13.02 2.69 5.07
CA GLY A 57 12.58 3.78 4.20
C GLY A 57 13.45 3.95 2.95
N GLU A 58 14.77 3.89 3.07
CA GLU A 58 15.71 3.92 1.94
C GLU A 58 15.45 2.77 0.97
N ALA A 59 15.24 1.56 1.48
CA ALA A 59 14.92 0.39 0.66
C ALA A 59 13.55 0.51 -0.01
N MET A 60 12.54 1.06 0.69
CA MET A 60 11.22 1.32 0.11
C MET A 60 11.31 2.32 -1.05
N LEU A 61 12.00 3.45 -0.85
CA LEU A 61 12.16 4.48 -1.88
C LEU A 61 12.99 3.98 -3.07
N ALA A 62 14.01 3.17 -2.83
CA ALA A 62 14.79 2.53 -3.90
C ALA A 62 13.96 1.54 -4.73
N ALA A 63 12.92 0.94 -4.14
CA ALA A 63 12.01 0.03 -4.83
C ALA A 63 10.93 0.75 -5.65
N VAL A 64 10.76 2.07 -5.49
CA VAL A 64 9.83 2.88 -6.29
C VAL A 64 10.43 3.10 -7.69
N PRO A 65 9.80 2.61 -8.76
CA PRO A 65 10.23 2.91 -10.12
C PRO A 65 10.21 4.43 -10.40
N LYS A 66 11.18 4.89 -11.19
CA LYS A 66 11.31 6.32 -11.50
C LYS A 66 10.04 6.84 -12.16
N GLY A 67 9.48 7.91 -11.61
CA GLY A 67 8.28 8.55 -12.13
C GLY A 67 6.97 7.95 -11.63
N ASN A 68 6.99 6.96 -10.74
CA ASN A 68 5.76 6.53 -10.07
C ASN A 68 5.24 7.63 -9.14
N ARG A 69 3.91 7.70 -9.03
CA ARG A 69 3.21 8.43 -7.96
C ARG A 69 3.39 7.66 -6.65
N ILE A 70 3.74 8.36 -5.58
CA ILE A 70 3.97 7.78 -4.25
C ILE A 70 2.76 8.07 -3.37
N VAL A 71 2.11 7.02 -2.88
CA VAL A 71 1.05 7.10 -1.86
C VAL A 71 1.53 6.42 -0.60
N THR A 72 1.48 7.08 0.55
CA THR A 72 1.84 6.45 1.83
C THR A 72 0.61 6.01 2.60
N LEU A 73 0.67 4.82 3.22
CA LEU A 73 -0.26 4.47 4.29
C LEU A 73 0.25 4.98 5.62
N ASP A 74 -0.48 5.91 6.21
CA ASP A 74 -0.15 6.50 7.50
C ASP A 74 -1.44 6.89 8.24
N ILE A 75 -1.45 6.72 9.56
CA ILE A 75 -2.62 7.05 10.40
C ILE A 75 -3.12 8.50 10.21
N PRO A 76 -2.26 9.54 10.11
CA PRO A 76 -2.69 10.92 9.84
C PRO A 76 -3.06 11.20 8.37
N GLY A 77 -3.02 10.20 7.48
CA GLY A 77 -3.44 10.34 6.09
C GLY A 77 -4.93 10.68 5.95
N LYS A 78 -5.33 11.04 4.73
CA LYS A 78 -6.75 11.28 4.41
C LYS A 78 -7.55 10.00 4.64
N LYS A 79 -8.72 10.11 5.26
CA LYS A 79 -9.63 8.98 5.47
C LYS A 79 -10.58 8.94 4.29
N TRP A 80 -10.26 8.11 3.31
CA TRP A 80 -11.14 7.91 2.17
C TRP A 80 -12.19 6.86 2.50
N ASP A 81 -13.45 7.16 2.17
CA ASP A 81 -14.44 6.12 1.97
C ASP A 81 -14.23 5.39 0.62
N THR A 82 -15.09 4.42 0.32
CA THR A 82 -14.95 3.63 -0.92
C THR A 82 -15.20 4.46 -2.19
N PRO A 83 -16.28 5.28 -2.29
CA PRO A 83 -16.46 6.20 -3.42
C PRO A 83 -15.28 7.16 -3.63
N GLU A 84 -14.74 7.75 -2.55
CA GLU A 84 -13.57 8.63 -2.63
C GLU A 84 -12.33 7.89 -3.14
N LEU A 85 -12.11 6.65 -2.70
CA LEU A 85 -11.02 5.80 -3.21
C LEU A 85 -11.21 5.47 -4.70
N ALA A 86 -12.43 5.21 -5.16
CA ALA A 86 -12.74 5.03 -6.57
C ALA A 86 -12.41 6.29 -7.39
N GLN A 87 -12.73 7.47 -6.85
CA GLN A 87 -12.35 8.74 -7.47
C GLN A 87 -10.83 8.95 -7.50
N GLN A 88 -10.11 8.58 -6.43
CA GLN A 88 -8.64 8.62 -6.44
C GLN A 88 -8.08 7.70 -7.53
N LEU A 89 -8.65 6.51 -7.69
CA LEU A 89 -8.21 5.56 -8.70
C LEU A 89 -8.39 6.10 -10.13
N GLU A 90 -9.50 6.76 -10.42
CA GLU A 90 -9.70 7.47 -11.70
C GLU A 90 -8.68 8.60 -11.89
N ASN A 91 -8.43 9.39 -10.84
CA ASN A 91 -7.42 10.44 -10.89
C ASN A 91 -6.02 9.89 -11.19
N TRP A 92 -5.67 8.74 -10.61
CA TRP A 92 -4.40 8.07 -10.89
C TRP A 92 -4.32 7.56 -12.34
N LYS A 93 -5.42 7.03 -12.89
CA LYS A 93 -5.48 6.63 -14.30
C LYS A 93 -5.24 7.82 -15.23
N LEU A 94 -5.86 8.97 -14.95
CA LEU A 94 -5.70 10.20 -15.74
C LEU A 94 -4.29 10.81 -15.63
N ASP A 95 -3.65 10.67 -14.46
CA ASP A 95 -2.27 11.11 -14.22
C ASP A 95 -1.23 10.31 -15.04
N GLY A 96 -1.58 9.11 -15.50
CA GLY A 96 -0.79 8.30 -16.44
C GLY A 96 0.45 7.64 -15.85
N ARG A 97 0.88 8.02 -14.65
CA ARG A 97 1.96 7.35 -13.89
C ARG A 97 1.45 6.05 -13.27
N ASP A 98 2.36 5.10 -13.09
CA ASP A 98 2.12 3.99 -12.17
C ASP A 98 2.11 4.48 -10.72
N VAL A 99 1.45 3.74 -9.82
CA VAL A 99 1.29 4.12 -8.41
C VAL A 99 2.05 3.14 -7.51
N SER A 100 2.95 3.66 -6.69
CA SER A 100 3.62 2.92 -5.62
C SER A 100 3.03 3.31 -4.28
N ILE A 101 2.42 2.33 -3.58
CA ILE A 101 1.82 2.50 -2.27
C ILE A 101 2.74 1.94 -1.19
N LEU A 102 3.19 2.79 -0.28
CA LEU A 102 4.20 2.48 0.74
C LEU A 102 3.51 2.09 2.04
N ILE A 103 3.80 0.88 2.52
CA ILE A 103 3.27 0.31 3.76
C ILE A 103 4.43 0.02 4.72
N GLY A 104 4.51 0.83 5.78
CA GLY A 104 5.58 0.77 6.78
C GLY A 104 5.55 -0.49 7.65
N GLY A 105 6.62 -0.67 8.42
CA GLY A 105 6.69 -1.72 9.45
C GLY A 105 5.92 -1.35 10.72
N PRO A 106 6.12 -2.06 11.84
CA PRO A 106 5.49 -1.76 13.13
C PRO A 106 5.70 -0.33 13.62
N GLU A 107 6.85 0.28 13.30
CA GLU A 107 7.20 1.65 13.67
C GLU A 107 6.77 2.69 12.61
N GLY A 108 6.03 2.26 11.60
CA GLY A 108 5.50 3.11 10.54
C GLY A 108 6.50 3.39 9.41
N LEU A 109 6.43 4.60 8.87
CA LEU A 109 7.22 5.05 7.73
C LEU A 109 8.33 6.01 8.15
N ALA A 110 9.50 5.87 7.52
CA ALA A 110 10.59 6.83 7.69
C ALA A 110 10.16 8.25 7.25
N PRO A 111 10.71 9.31 7.87
CA PRO A 111 10.43 10.69 7.47
C PRO A 111 10.65 10.95 5.98
N ALA A 112 11.66 10.33 5.38
CA ALA A 112 11.94 10.43 3.94
C ALA A 112 10.80 9.91 3.07
N CYS A 113 10.17 8.78 3.45
CA CYS A 113 9.01 8.24 2.72
C CYS A 113 7.81 9.19 2.80
N LYS A 114 7.56 9.77 3.98
CA LYS A 114 6.47 10.74 4.17
C LYS A 114 6.70 12.02 3.36
N ALA A 115 7.95 12.50 3.32
CA ALA A 115 8.32 13.67 2.54
C ALA A 115 8.23 13.46 1.02
N ALA A 116 8.45 12.22 0.56
CA ALA A 116 8.35 11.85 -0.86
C ALA A 116 6.91 11.58 -1.33
N ALA A 117 5.93 11.55 -0.42
CA ALA A 117 4.56 11.17 -0.74
C ALA A 117 3.82 12.28 -1.52
N ASP A 118 3.25 11.93 -2.67
CA ASP A 118 2.28 12.79 -3.37
C ASP A 118 0.96 12.84 -2.57
N GLN A 119 0.59 11.73 -1.94
CA GLN A 119 -0.63 11.58 -1.14
C GLN A 119 -0.38 10.68 0.07
N SER A 120 -1.14 10.91 1.14
CA SER A 120 -1.16 10.04 2.32
C SER A 120 -2.59 9.58 2.61
N TRP A 121 -2.76 8.28 2.85
CA TRP A 121 -4.04 7.61 3.06
C TRP A 121 -4.04 6.90 4.41
N SER A 122 -5.14 7.09 5.16
CA SER A 122 -5.44 6.40 6.40
C SER A 122 -6.58 5.40 6.20
N LEU A 123 -6.30 4.12 6.44
CA LEU A 123 -7.30 3.04 6.38
C LEU A 123 -8.26 3.05 7.57
N SER A 124 -7.80 3.54 8.72
CA SER A 124 -8.54 3.49 9.97
C SER A 124 -7.93 4.43 11.01
N ALA A 125 -8.74 4.84 11.98
CA ALA A 125 -8.22 5.42 13.23
C ALA A 125 -7.51 4.36 14.10
N LEU A 126 -7.76 3.08 13.86
CA LEU A 126 -7.11 1.98 14.56
C LEU A 126 -5.69 1.75 14.07
N THR A 127 -4.81 1.30 14.96
CA THR A 127 -3.51 0.76 14.58
C THR A 127 -3.71 -0.66 14.06
N LEU A 128 -3.72 -0.80 12.73
CA LEU A 128 -3.89 -2.10 12.09
C LEU A 128 -2.53 -2.83 12.00
N PRO A 129 -2.48 -4.14 12.28
CA PRO A 129 -1.28 -4.91 12.09
C PRO A 129 -0.99 -5.05 10.59
N HIS A 130 0.27 -4.89 10.21
CA HIS A 130 0.72 -4.91 8.83
C HIS A 130 0.21 -6.07 7.96
N PRO A 131 0.10 -7.33 8.46
CA PRO A 131 -0.43 -8.41 7.65
C PRO A 131 -1.89 -8.18 7.23
N LEU A 132 -2.73 -7.63 8.11
CA LEU A 132 -4.12 -7.28 7.77
C LEU A 132 -4.18 -6.12 6.78
N VAL A 133 -3.29 -5.14 6.92
CA VAL A 133 -3.22 -4.00 6.01
C VAL A 133 -3.05 -4.47 4.57
N ARG A 134 -2.22 -5.49 4.29
CA ARG A 134 -2.04 -6.01 2.92
C ARG A 134 -3.34 -6.53 2.29
N ILE A 135 -4.13 -7.29 3.07
CA ILE A 135 -5.40 -7.85 2.59
C ILE A 135 -6.42 -6.74 2.37
N VAL A 136 -6.58 -5.86 3.36
CA VAL A 136 -7.50 -4.72 3.29
C VAL A 136 -7.17 -3.81 2.11
N MET A 137 -5.88 -3.59 1.84
CA MET A 137 -5.43 -2.81 0.68
C MET A 137 -5.83 -3.45 -0.65
N ALA A 138 -5.53 -4.74 -0.83
CA ALA A 138 -5.90 -5.43 -2.06
C ALA A 138 -7.42 -5.46 -2.27
N GLU A 139 -8.19 -5.69 -1.20
CA GLU A 139 -9.65 -5.70 -1.22
C GLU A 139 -10.22 -4.32 -1.57
N SER A 140 -9.80 -3.28 -0.86
CA SER A 140 -10.34 -1.93 -1.02
C SER A 140 -10.01 -1.34 -2.38
N LEU A 141 -8.79 -1.56 -2.90
CA LEU A 141 -8.42 -1.17 -4.26
C LEU A 141 -9.22 -1.94 -5.31
N TYR A 142 -9.46 -3.24 -5.11
CA TYR A 142 -10.31 -4.02 -6.01
C TYR A 142 -11.78 -3.55 -5.97
N ARG A 143 -12.27 -3.20 -4.79
CA ARG A 143 -13.61 -2.62 -4.60
C ARG A 143 -13.73 -1.28 -5.32
N ALA A 144 -12.78 -0.38 -5.13
CA ALA A 144 -12.71 0.89 -5.84
C ALA A 144 -12.68 0.70 -7.35
N TRP A 145 -11.83 -0.23 -7.84
CA TRP A 145 -11.82 -0.61 -9.25
C TRP A 145 -13.19 -1.10 -9.73
N SER A 146 -13.84 -1.97 -8.97
CA SER A 146 -15.13 -2.54 -9.36
C SER A 146 -16.21 -1.47 -9.55
N ILE A 147 -16.18 -0.40 -8.75
CA ILE A 147 -17.04 0.77 -8.93
C ILE A 147 -16.72 1.46 -10.27
N THR A 148 -15.44 1.77 -10.51
CA THR A 148 -15.02 2.45 -11.76
C THR A 148 -15.34 1.65 -13.03
N ALA A 149 -15.39 0.32 -12.92
CA ALA A 149 -15.66 -0.58 -14.02
C ALA A 149 -17.16 -0.95 -14.14
N ASN A 150 -18.04 -0.39 -13.31
CA ASN A 150 -19.44 -0.82 -13.18
C ASN A 150 -19.61 -2.35 -12.98
N HIS A 151 -18.68 -2.96 -12.24
CA HIS A 151 -18.65 -4.39 -11.97
C HIS A 151 -19.52 -4.71 -10.72
N PRO A 152 -20.33 -5.80 -10.73
CA PRO A 152 -21.32 -6.10 -9.68
C PRO A 152 -20.74 -6.55 -8.32
N TYR A 153 -19.43 -6.39 -8.11
CA TYR A 153 -18.78 -6.77 -6.85
C TYR A 153 -19.13 -5.78 -5.74
N HIS A 154 -19.18 -4.48 -6.08
CA HIS A 154 -19.74 -3.50 -5.19
C HIS A 154 -21.26 -3.61 -5.21
N ARG A 155 -21.84 -3.88 -4.05
CA ARG A 155 -23.29 -3.77 -3.80
C ARG A 155 -23.43 -2.68 -2.76
N GLU A 156 -24.10 -1.59 -3.14
CA GLU A 156 -24.53 -0.55 -2.18
C GLU A 156 -25.53 -1.11 -1.17
#